data_AF-R6H0U4-F1
#
_entry.id   AF-R6H0U4-F1
#
_cell.length_a   1.000
_cell.length_b   1.000
_cell.length_c   1.000
_cell.angle_alpha   90.00
_cell.angle_beta   90.00
_cell.angle_gamma   90.00
#
_symmetry.space_group_name_H-M   'P 1'
#
loop_
_entity.id
_entity.type
_entity.pdbx_description
1 polymer ?
#
loop_
_entity_poly.entity_id
_entity_poly.type
_entity_poly.pdbx_seq_one_letter_code
_entity_poly.pdbx_strand_id
1 'polypeptide(L)'
;MTVRYTPEAIHDLQSLRDYIGKILGNPKAASRIAKLILDTCGQLKNHPQLGASVEAKTGHATDLRFVICEKWLAFYRVDENIISVARILDGRQDYLHILFGADRK
;
A
#
# COMPACT_ATOMS: atom_id res chain seq x y z
N MET A 1 9.69 -11.36 11.55
CA MET A 1 8.84 -10.15 11.49
C MET A 1 7.39 -10.50 11.18
N THR A 2 6.46 -9.67 11.63
CA THR A 2 5.01 -9.82 11.41
C THR A 2 4.48 -8.68 10.55
N VAL A 3 3.70 -9.00 9.52
CA VAL A 3 3.02 -7.99 8.69
C VAL A 3 1.63 -7.76 9.25
N ARG A 4 1.27 -6.50 9.48
CA ARG A 4 -0.06 -6.05 9.90
C ARG A 4 -0.57 -5.02 8.91
N TYR A 5 -1.89 -4.92 8.82
CA TYR A 5 -2.58 -3.95 7.97
C TYR A 5 -3.38 -3.03 8.87
N THR A 6 -3.27 -1.72 8.64
CA THR A 6 -4.13 -0.74 9.31
C THR A 6 -5.58 -0.87 8.80
N PRO A 7 -6.57 -0.35 9.54
CA PRO A 7 -7.94 -0.26 9.05
C PRO A 7 -8.06 0.38 7.66
N GLU A 8 -7.27 1.43 7.40
CA GLU A 8 -7.23 2.13 6.12
C GLU A 8 -6.70 1.24 5.00
N ALA A 9 -5.63 0.47 5.23
CA ALA A 9 -5.11 -0.48 4.24
C ALA A 9 -6.11 -1.61 3.93
N ILE A 10 -6.88 -2.06 4.93
CA ILE A 10 -7.94 -3.04 4.72
C ILE A 10 -9.08 -2.44 3.89
N HIS A 11 -9.49 -1.21 4.20
CA HIS A 11 -10.51 -0.48 3.44
C HIS A 11 -10.06 -0.22 2.00
N ASP A 12 -8.80 0.15 1.80
CA ASP A 12 -8.19 0.34 0.49
C ASP A 12 -8.26 -0.96 -0.35
N LEU A 13 -7.93 -2.12 0.23
CA LEU A 13 -8.06 -3.43 -0.44
C LEU A 13 -9.50 -3.79 -0.79
N GLN A 14 -10.46 -3.48 0.09
CA GLN A 14 -11.88 -3.69 -0.17
C GLN A 14 -12.36 -2.79 -1.32
N SER A 15 -11.98 -1.51 -1.28
CA SER A 15 -12.31 -0.52 -2.32
C SER A 15 -11.74 -0.92 -3.69
N LEU A 16 -10.49 -1.40 -3.73
CA LEU A 16 -9.87 -1.96 -4.93
C LEU A 16 -10.67 -3.13 -5.48
N ARG A 17 -11.04 -4.09 -4.61
CA ARG A 17 -11.78 -5.28 -5.03
C ARG A 17 -13.17 -4.93 -5.57
N ASP A 18 -13.85 -3.99 -4.94
CA ASP A 18 -15.17 -3.52 -5.34
C ASP A 18 -15.10 -2.73 -6.64
N TYR A 19 -14.13 -1.83 -6.79
CA TYR A 19 -13.93 -1.08 -8.01
C TYR A 19 -13.64 -1.99 -9.20
N ILE A 20 -12.64 -2.86 -9.10
CA ILE A 20 -12.27 -3.74 -10.21
C ILE A 20 -13.33 -4.81 -10.46
N GLY A 21 -13.88 -5.39 -9.40
CA GLY A 21 -14.79 -6.52 -9.47
C GLY A 21 -16.21 -6.12 -9.86
N LYS A 22 -16.75 -5.07 -9.24
CA LYS A 22 -18.14 -4.64 -9.40
C LYS A 22 -18.26 -3.53 -10.44
N ILE A 23 -17.45 -2.47 -10.33
CA ILE A 23 -17.57 -1.29 -11.23
C ILE A 23 -17.01 -1.58 -12.61
N LEU A 24 -15.82 -2.19 -12.71
CA LEU A 24 -15.22 -2.59 -13.99
C LEU A 24 -15.67 -3.99 -14.47
N GLY A 25 -16.52 -4.68 -13.70
CA GLY A 25 -17.06 -5.99 -14.05
C GLY A 25 -16.02 -7.11 -14.18
N ASN A 26 -14.86 -7.00 -13.52
CA ASN A 26 -13.76 -7.95 -13.66
C ASN A 26 -13.35 -8.60 -12.32
N PRO A 27 -14.17 -9.49 -11.75
CA PRO A 27 -13.90 -10.13 -10.46
C PRO A 27 -12.64 -11.00 -10.46
N LYS A 28 -12.26 -11.58 -11.62
CA LYS A 28 -11.01 -12.35 -11.76
C LYS A 28 -9.79 -11.45 -11.58
N ALA A 29 -9.77 -10.28 -12.22
CA ALA A 29 -8.70 -9.31 -12.03
C ALA A 29 -8.66 -8.78 -10.59
N ALA A 30 -9.82 -8.50 -9.98
CA ALA A 30 -9.90 -8.04 -8.59
C ALA A 30 -9.23 -9.03 -7.62
N SER A 31 -9.54 -10.33 -7.74
CA SER A 31 -8.94 -11.37 -6.91
C SER A 31 -7.43 -11.51 -7.16
N ARG A 32 -7.02 -11.54 -8.44
CA ARG A 32 -5.61 -11.65 -8.84
C ARG A 32 -4.76 -10.50 -8.29
N ILE A 33 -5.24 -9.26 -8.42
CA ILE A 33 -4.51 -8.06 -7.97
C ILE A 33 -4.47 -7.99 -6.44
N ALA A 34 -5.58 -8.27 -5.76
CA ALA A 34 -5.58 -8.34 -4.28
C ALA A 34 -4.59 -9.39 -3.77
N LYS A 35 -4.55 -10.58 -4.41
CA LYS A 35 -3.58 -11.62 -4.08
C LYS A 35 -2.14 -11.16 -4.32
N LEU A 36 -1.86 -10.53 -5.46
CA LEU A 36 -0.52 -9.99 -5.77
C LEU A 36 -0.05 -9.01 -4.69
N ILE A 37 -0.92 -8.09 -4.25
CA ILE A 37 -0.58 -7.12 -3.20
C ILE A 37 -0.26 -7.84 -1.88
N LEU A 38 -1.11 -8.78 -1.46
CA LEU A 38 -0.92 -9.53 -0.22
C LEU A 38 0.36 -10.38 -0.26
N ASP A 39 0.63 -11.06 -1.39
CA ASP A 39 1.84 -11.87 -1.58
C ASP A 39 3.09 -10.98 -1.55
N THR A 40 3.06 -9.80 -2.18
CA THR A 40 4.16 -8.83 -2.18
C THR A 40 4.43 -8.30 -0.76
N CYS A 41 3.38 -7.89 -0.04
CA CYS A 41 3.50 -7.50 1.37
C CYS A 41 4.02 -8.64 2.25
N GLY A 42 3.67 -9.89 1.95
CA GLY A 42 4.19 -11.08 2.62
C GLY A 42 5.71 -11.24 2.51
N GLN A 43 6.30 -10.89 1.37
CA GLN A 43 7.75 -10.95 1.15
C GLN A 43 8.52 -9.96 2.02
N LEU A 44 7.88 -8.86 2.44
CA LEU A 44 8.51 -7.85 3.29
C LEU A 44 8.99 -8.45 4.63
N LYS A 45 8.38 -9.55 5.12
CA LYS A 45 8.82 -10.24 6.34
C LYS A 45 10.30 -10.62 6.31
N ASN A 46 10.79 -10.98 5.13
CA ASN A 46 12.17 -11.43 4.90
C ASN A 46 13.04 -10.29 4.36
N HIS A 47 12.43 -9.32 3.66
CA HIS A 47 13.12 -8.20 3.03
C HIS A 47 12.42 -6.86 3.34
N PRO A 48 12.51 -6.36 4.60
CA PRO A 48 11.75 -5.16 5.02
C PRO A 48 12.17 -3.90 4.27
N GLN A 49 13.41 -3.88 3.77
CA GLN A 49 14.00 -2.75 3.05
C GLN A 49 13.79 -2.82 1.54
N LEU A 50 13.04 -3.82 1.03
CA LEU A 50 12.76 -4.00 -0.40
C LEU A 50 12.06 -2.78 -1.03
N GLY A 51 11.19 -2.11 -0.27
CA GLY A 51 10.52 -0.90 -0.71
C GLY A 51 11.41 0.33 -0.72
N ALA A 52 11.12 1.24 -1.65
CA ALA A 52 11.79 2.53 -1.74
C ALA A 52 11.31 3.46 -0.62
N SER A 53 12.20 4.31 -0.11
CA SER A 53 11.82 5.37 0.84
C SER A 53 10.91 6.40 0.15
N VAL A 54 9.80 6.76 0.79
CA VAL A 54 8.93 7.85 0.32
C VAL A 54 9.67 9.17 0.43
N GLU A 55 10.28 9.46 1.58
CA GLU A 55 11.04 10.68 1.82
C GLU A 55 12.13 10.89 0.76
N ALA A 56 12.96 9.87 0.49
CA ALA A 56 14.04 9.99 -0.49
C ALA A 56 13.51 10.27 -1.91
N LYS A 57 12.30 9.81 -2.23
CA LYS A 57 11.68 9.98 -3.55
C LYS A 57 10.94 11.31 -3.69
N THR A 58 10.38 11.85 -2.61
CA THR A 58 9.40 12.96 -2.70
C THR A 58 9.81 14.19 -1.89
N GLY A 59 10.79 14.07 -0.99
CA GLY A 59 11.20 15.13 -0.07
C GLY A 59 10.26 15.35 1.12
N HIS A 60 9.14 14.62 1.23
CA HIS A 60 8.25 14.69 2.39
C HIS A 60 8.87 13.95 3.57
N ALA A 61 9.03 14.63 4.71
CA ALA A 61 9.54 14.03 5.94
C ALA A 61 8.61 12.90 6.42
N THR A 62 9.07 11.66 6.30
CA THR A 62 8.31 10.46 6.69
C THR A 62 9.22 9.24 6.76
N ASP A 63 8.87 8.31 7.62
CA ASP A 63 9.48 6.98 7.70
C ASP A 63 8.84 5.95 6.75
N LEU A 64 7.83 6.37 5.98
CA LEU A 64 7.13 5.50 5.04
C LEU A 64 8.07 5.00 3.93
N ARG A 65 7.88 3.73 3.59
CA ARG A 65 8.41 3.07 2.41
C ARG A 65 7.27 2.60 1.53
N PHE A 66 7.54 2.31 0.27
CA PHE A 66 6.54 1.73 -0.61
C PHE A 66 7.11 0.66 -1.54
N VAL A 67 6.30 -0.36 -1.81
CA VAL A 67 6.54 -1.35 -2.88
C VAL A 67 5.50 -1.19 -3.98
N ILE A 68 5.91 -1.47 -5.22
CA ILE A 68 5.05 -1.36 -6.40
C ILE A 68 4.42 -2.73 -6.66
N CYS A 69 3.09 -2.77 -6.68
CA CYS A 69 2.26 -3.94 -6.95
C CYS A 69 1.44 -3.68 -8.23
N GLU A 70 2.04 -3.90 -9.40
CA GLU A 70 1.51 -3.41 -10.70
C GLU A 70 1.26 -1.90 -10.69
N LYS A 71 -0.01 -1.48 -10.68
CA LYS A 71 -0.44 -0.07 -10.68
C LYS A 71 -0.69 0.46 -9.28
N TRP A 72 -0.59 -0.39 -8.27
CA TRP A 72 -0.88 -0.07 -6.88
C TRP A 72 0.41 0.08 -6.09
N LEU A 73 0.38 0.93 -5.07
CA LEU A 73 1.50 1.19 -4.16
C LEU A 73 1.06 0.76 -2.76
N ALA A 74 1.79 -0.18 -2.16
CA ALA A 74 1.61 -0.51 -0.76
C ALA A 74 2.61 0.30 0.07
N PHE A 75 2.10 1.26 0.84
CA PHE A 75 2.87 2.10 1.74
C PHE A 75 2.97 1.43 3.10
N TYR A 76 4.17 1.35 3.66
CA TYR A 76 4.40 0.63 4.91
C TYR A 76 5.52 1.26 5.74
N ARG A 77 5.51 0.97 7.04
CA ARG A 77 6.59 1.30 7.99
C ARG A 77 7.26 0.03 8.49
N VAL A 78 8.53 0.16 8.86
CA VAL A 78 9.33 -0.92 9.43
C VAL A 78 9.68 -0.53 10.86
N ASP A 79 9.10 -1.24 11.81
CA ASP A 79 9.49 -1.21 13.23
C ASP A 79 10.33 -2.47 13.53
N GLU A 80 10.88 -2.61 14.75
CA GLU A 80 11.82 -3.69 15.11
C GLU A 80 11.39 -5.09 14.62
N ASN A 81 10.15 -5.48 14.89
CA ASN A 81 9.63 -6.80 14.54
C ASN A 81 8.32 -6.77 13.74
N ILE A 82 7.85 -5.57 13.38
CA ILE A 82 6.54 -5.36 12.77
C ILE A 82 6.69 -4.56 11.48
N ILE A 83 5.96 -5.00 10.47
CA ILE A 83 5.77 -4.27 9.22
C ILE A 83 4.32 -3.83 9.19
N SER A 84 4.09 -2.54 9.27
CA SER A 84 2.76 -1.95 9.31
C SER A 84 2.43 -1.39 7.93
N VAL A 85 1.60 -2.09 7.15
CA VAL A 85 1.08 -1.59 5.88
C VAL A 85 0.02 -0.54 6.18
N ALA A 86 0.35 0.72 5.91
CA ALA A 86 -0.43 1.88 6.28
C ALA A 86 -1.52 2.21 5.25
N ARG A 87 -1.23 2.10 3.95
CA ARG A 87 -2.15 2.41 2.85
C ARG A 87 -1.84 1.56 1.61
N ILE A 88 -2.86 1.30 0.79
CA ILE A 88 -2.72 0.62 -0.51
C ILE A 88 -3.43 1.48 -1.57
N LEU A 89 -2.67 2.25 -2.34
CA LEU A 89 -3.24 3.29 -3.21
C LEU A 89 -2.99 3.00 -4.68
N ASP A 90 -3.88 3.46 -5.56
CA ASP A 90 -3.60 3.43 -7.00
C ASP A 90 -2.51 4.48 -7.26
N GLY A 91 -1.38 4.06 -7.84
CA GLY A 91 -0.23 4.93 -8.11
C GLY A 91 -0.52 6.05 -9.12
N ARG A 92 -1.70 6.04 -9.76
CA ARG A 92 -2.20 7.11 -10.64
C ARG A 92 -2.95 8.21 -9.89
N GLN A 93 -3.31 7.98 -8.63
CA GLN A 93 -3.92 9.01 -7.79
C GLN A 93 -2.85 9.95 -7.23
N ASP A 94 -3.26 11.11 -6.73
CA ASP A 94 -2.41 11.97 -5.93
C ASP A 94 -2.22 11.36 -4.53
N TYR A 95 -1.38 10.33 -4.46
CA TYR A 95 -1.12 9.58 -3.24
C TYR A 95 -0.39 10.44 -2.19
N LEU A 96 0.35 11.48 -2.59
CA LEU A 96 0.97 12.41 -1.63
C LEU A 96 -0.09 13.23 -0.91
N HIS A 97 -1.09 13.73 -1.63
CA HIS A 97 -2.24 14.38 -1.01
C HIS A 97 -3.04 13.42 -0.12
N ILE A 98 -3.23 12.16 -0.54
CA ILE A 98 -3.92 11.16 0.29
C ILE A 98 -3.14 10.83 1.58
N LEU A 99 -1.81 10.80 1.51
CA LEU A 99 -0.94 10.46 2.66
C LEU A 99 -0.72 11.63 3.62
N PHE A 100 -0.59 12.86 3.11
CA PHE A 100 -0.12 14.02 3.88
C PHE A 100 -1.05 15.25 3.79
N GLY A 101 -2.09 15.20 2.96
CA GLY A 101 -2.98 16.35 2.70
C GLY A 101 -3.92 16.70 3.84
N ALA A 102 -4.10 15.82 4.83
CA ALA A 102 -4.92 16.08 6.01
C ALA A 102 -4.21 16.92 7.10
N ASP A 103 -2.90 17.15 6.97
CA ASP A 103 -2.09 17.93 7.94
C ASP A 103 -2.11 19.44 7.70
N ARG A 104 -3.09 19.98 6.96
CA ARG A 104 -3.37 21.42 6.98
C ARG A 104 -4.23 21.76 8.20
N LYS A 105 -3.56 21.97 9.35
CA LYS A 105 -4.06 22.86 10.40
C LYS A 105 -3.34 24.20 10.33
#